data_AF-A0AA38IEF5-F1
#
_entry.id   AF-A0AA38IEF5-F1
#
_cell.length_a   1.000
_cell.length_b   1.000
_cell.length_c   1.000
_cell.angle_alpha   90.00
_cell.angle_beta   90.00
_cell.angle_gamma   90.00
#
_symmetry.space_group_name_H-M   'P 1'
#
loop_
_entity.id
_entity.type
_entity.pdbx_description
1 polymer ?
#
loop_
_entity_poly.entity_id
_entity_poly.type
_entity_poly.pdbx_seq_one_letter_code
_entity_poly.pdbx_strand_id
1 'polypeptide(L)'
;MEDIKLDLPQMKRDLHLGIVACSERGLNHSTKWLSELYFSLSHVKSPSDDAPTRNDCEGELEAYFMAKSYFDLKEYDRCAYFTKNCTKPKPRFLHYYSKYLSIEKKRLDSMTDTNCPPDPTENNDLAGLCSQLKSDHYENKLDGFCLYLYGIILKKLDLTNLAINVFVKAVNCEPILWCAWYELGKIIPDKNKIFLMELPDHWMKHLFLAHAYLEQLNNDEALQIYFELCSQGLKDSTYLMAQIAIGHHNRRGMFELNI
;
A
#
# COMPACT_ATOMS: atom_id res chain seq x y z
N MET A 1 2.87 -24.29 10.84
CA MET A 1 3.06 -22.82 10.91
C MET A 1 4.27 -22.60 11.76
N GLU A 2 5.25 -21.84 11.29
CA GLU A 2 6.34 -21.36 12.16
C GLU A 2 5.72 -20.49 13.26
N ASP A 3 6.21 -20.62 14.49
CA ASP A 3 5.76 -19.79 15.61
C ASP A 3 6.06 -18.32 15.29
N ILE A 4 5.02 -17.48 15.26
CA ILE A 4 5.16 -16.06 15.01
C ILE A 4 5.84 -15.44 16.23
N LYS A 5 7.02 -14.85 16.03
CA LYS A 5 7.75 -14.14 17.08
C LYS A 5 7.99 -12.70 16.67
N LEU A 6 7.33 -11.76 17.34
CA LEU A 6 7.43 -10.34 17.02
C LEU A 6 8.49 -9.65 17.89
N ASP A 7 9.42 -8.94 17.26
CA ASP A 7 10.26 -7.95 17.93
C ASP A 7 9.49 -6.61 17.99
N LEU A 8 8.76 -6.40 19.10
CA LEU A 8 7.90 -5.22 19.25
C LEU A 8 8.68 -3.89 19.21
N PRO A 9 9.86 -3.73 19.84
CA PRO A 9 10.71 -2.55 19.65
C PRO A 9 11.10 -2.29 18.19
N GLN A 10 11.50 -3.32 17.44
CA GLN A 10 11.82 -3.16 16.03
C GLN A 10 10.58 -2.79 15.21
N MET A 11 9.48 -3.50 15.40
CA MET A 11 8.20 -3.22 14.75
C MET A 11 7.75 -1.76 15.01
N LYS A 12 7.92 -1.26 16.23
CA LYS A 12 7.61 0.14 16.57
C LYS A 12 8.49 1.14 15.80
N ARG A 13 9.79 0.84 15.58
CA ARG A 13 10.65 1.66 14.70
C ARG A 13 10.17 1.64 13.26
N ASP A 14 9.92 0.45 12.72
CA ASP A 14 9.52 0.29 11.32
C ASP A 14 8.23 1.07 11.06
N LEU A 15 7.25 0.94 11.97
CA LEU A 15 6.00 1.69 11.92
C LEU A 15 6.22 3.21 11.91
N HIS A 16 7.09 3.74 12.79
CA HIS A 16 7.39 5.17 12.80
C HIS A 16 7.99 5.64 11.46
N LEU A 17 8.98 4.91 10.94
CA LEU A 17 9.59 5.19 9.64
C LEU A 17 8.58 5.13 8.50
N GLY A 18 7.72 4.11 8.50
CA GLY A 18 6.65 3.94 7.52
C GLY A 18 5.63 5.08 7.57
N ILE A 19 5.25 5.57 8.76
CA ILE A 19 4.33 6.71 8.94
C ILE A 19 4.93 7.95 8.29
N VAL A 20 6.19 8.27 8.59
CA VAL A 20 6.89 9.42 7.99
C VAL A 20 6.94 9.25 6.47
N ALA A 21 7.46 8.12 5.98
CA ALA A 21 7.63 7.89 4.54
C ALA A 21 6.31 7.93 3.74
N CYS A 22 5.23 7.37 4.28
CA CYS A 22 3.90 7.39 3.66
C CYS A 22 3.26 8.78 3.71
N SER A 23 3.36 9.49 4.84
CA SER A 23 2.75 10.81 5.03
C SER A 23 3.36 11.86 4.09
N GLU A 24 4.69 11.86 3.97
CA GLU A 24 5.41 12.76 3.07
C GLU A 24 5.10 12.48 1.58
N ARG A 25 4.65 11.27 1.26
CA ARG A 25 4.23 10.84 -0.08
C ARG A 25 2.72 10.96 -0.33
N GLY A 26 1.95 11.41 0.67
CA GLY A 26 0.50 11.60 0.55
C GLY A 26 -0.33 10.30 0.58
N LEU A 27 0.26 9.18 1.02
CA LEU A 27 -0.42 7.89 1.16
C LEU A 27 -1.23 7.85 2.45
N ASN A 28 -2.34 8.60 2.49
CA ASN A 28 -3.11 8.86 3.70
C ASN A 28 -3.68 7.59 4.36
N HIS A 29 -4.23 6.65 3.58
CA HIS A 29 -4.78 5.41 4.14
C HIS A 29 -3.71 4.50 4.74
N SER A 30 -2.55 4.39 4.08
CA SER A 30 -1.41 3.64 4.62
C SER A 30 -0.87 4.30 5.89
N THR A 31 -0.72 5.62 5.88
CA THR A 31 -0.31 6.42 7.05
C THR A 31 -1.25 6.19 8.22
N LYS A 32 -2.57 6.23 7.99
CA LYS A 32 -3.59 5.98 9.00
C LYS A 32 -3.46 4.58 9.59
N TRP A 33 -3.38 3.55 8.75
CA TRP A 33 -3.27 2.16 9.20
C TRP A 33 -1.99 1.92 10.02
N LEU A 34 -0.86 2.45 9.55
CA LEU A 34 0.41 2.37 10.29
C LEU A 34 0.32 3.11 11.63
N SER A 35 -0.35 4.25 11.68
CA SER A 35 -0.55 5.04 12.90
C SER A 35 -1.46 4.33 13.92
N GLU A 36 -2.54 3.70 13.46
CA GLU A 36 -3.43 2.87 14.30
C GLU A 36 -2.63 1.73 14.94
N LEU A 37 -1.80 1.04 14.16
CA LEU A 37 -0.96 -0.05 14.67
C LEU A 37 0.17 0.46 15.59
N TYR A 38 0.80 1.58 15.25
CA TYR A 38 1.82 2.22 16.10
C TYR A 38 1.25 2.63 17.46
N PHE A 39 0.04 3.19 17.47
CA PHE A 39 -0.64 3.59 18.70
C PHE A 39 -0.96 2.38 19.61
N SER A 40 -1.30 1.23 19.03
CA SER A 40 -1.52 -0.01 19.80
C SER A 40 -0.25 -0.48 20.55
N LEU A 41 0.94 -0.06 20.10
CA LEU A 41 2.23 -0.32 20.74
C LEU A 41 2.67 0.82 21.68
N SER A 42 1.75 1.66 22.15
CA SER A 42 2.07 2.78 23.08
C SER A 42 2.77 2.31 24.36
N HIS A 43 2.47 1.11 24.84
CA HIS A 43 3.09 0.49 26.01
C HIS A 43 4.56 0.04 25.79
N VAL A 44 4.99 -0.10 24.54
CA VAL A 44 6.36 -0.51 24.18
C VAL A 44 7.28 0.70 24.20
N LYS A 45 8.44 0.61 24.85
CA LYS A 45 9.42 1.71 24.83
C LYS A 45 9.96 1.92 23.42
N SER A 46 9.95 3.17 22.95
CA SER A 46 10.63 3.52 21.70
C SER A 46 12.14 3.29 21.87
N PRO A 47 12.80 2.61 20.94
CA PRO A 47 14.26 2.62 20.91
C PRO A 47 14.78 4.02 20.60
N SER A 48 16.04 4.28 20.98
CA SER A 48 16.69 5.58 20.81
C SER A 48 16.60 6.10 19.37
N ASP A 49 16.28 7.39 19.25
CA ASP A 49 15.85 8.12 18.04
C ASP A 49 16.96 8.40 17.00
N ASP A 50 17.95 7.51 16.87
CA ASP A 50 19.05 7.68 15.90
C ASP A 50 18.68 7.07 14.53
N ALA A 51 17.43 7.21 14.09
CA ALA A 51 17.02 6.69 12.80
C ALA A 51 17.51 7.63 11.68
N PRO A 52 18.34 7.15 10.73
CA PRO A 52 18.82 7.98 9.64
C PRO A 52 17.64 8.39 8.76
N THR A 53 17.43 9.70 8.62
CA THR A 53 16.45 10.25 7.67
C THR A 53 16.94 9.93 6.25
N ARG A 54 16.18 9.12 5.50
CA ARG A 54 16.50 8.82 4.11
C ARG A 54 16.42 10.12 3.29
N ASN A 55 17.53 10.51 2.67
CA ASN A 55 17.60 11.77 1.92
C ASN A 55 16.94 11.63 0.53
N ASP A 56 15.62 11.45 0.53
CA ASP A 56 14.84 11.17 -0.68
C ASP A 56 14.47 12.43 -1.49
N CYS A 57 14.92 13.61 -1.07
CA CYS A 57 14.63 14.92 -1.69
C CYS A 57 15.87 15.79 -1.92
N GLU A 58 17.08 15.25 -1.77
CA GLU A 58 18.30 16.06 -1.84
C GLU A 58 18.38 16.88 -3.14
N GLY A 59 18.55 18.19 -3.04
CA GLY A 59 18.64 19.09 -4.20
C GLY A 59 17.31 19.32 -4.94
N GLU A 60 16.19 18.80 -4.44
CA GLU A 60 14.84 18.95 -5.02
C GLU A 60 13.80 19.41 -3.98
N LEU A 61 14.26 20.01 -2.88
CA LEU A 61 13.43 20.32 -1.71
C LEU A 61 12.42 21.44 -1.97
N GLU A 62 12.83 22.48 -2.72
CA GLU A 62 11.97 23.60 -3.10
C GLU A 62 10.82 23.14 -4.00
N ALA A 63 11.15 22.30 -4.99
CA ALA A 63 10.16 21.68 -5.88
C ALA A 63 9.22 20.77 -5.09
N TYR A 64 9.75 19.96 -4.17
CA TYR A 64 8.96 19.10 -3.31
C TYR A 64 7.98 19.87 -2.43
N PHE A 65 8.42 20.90 -1.70
CA PHE A 65 7.51 21.63 -0.80
C PHE A 65 6.39 22.35 -1.55
N MET A 66 6.71 22.97 -2.69
CA MET A 66 5.69 23.61 -3.52
C MET A 66 4.72 22.57 -4.10
N ALA A 67 5.21 21.44 -4.60
CA ALA A 67 4.35 20.40 -5.14
C ALA A 67 3.48 19.75 -4.06
N LYS A 68 4.03 19.52 -2.86
CA LYS A 68 3.35 18.93 -1.73
C LYS A 68 2.22 19.83 -1.21
N SER A 69 2.41 21.15 -1.17
CA SER A 69 1.32 22.07 -0.80
C SER A 69 0.16 22.01 -1.81
N TYR A 70 0.44 21.97 -3.11
CA TYR A 70 -0.60 21.75 -4.12
C TYR A 70 -1.26 20.38 -3.98
N PHE A 71 -0.48 19.34 -3.70
CA PHE A 71 -1.00 17.99 -3.49
C PHE A 71 -1.99 17.95 -2.32
N ASP A 72 -1.65 18.60 -1.20
CA ASP A 72 -2.49 18.64 0.01
C ASP A 72 -3.80 19.41 -0.22
N LEU A 73 -3.79 20.40 -1.11
CA LEU A 73 -4.97 21.12 -1.59
C LEU A 73 -5.72 20.39 -2.71
N LYS A 74 -5.32 19.16 -3.07
CA LYS A 74 -5.89 18.34 -4.15
C LYS A 74 -5.78 18.99 -5.54
N GLU A 75 -4.80 19.86 -5.73
CA GLU A 75 -4.45 20.49 -7.00
C GLU A 75 -3.40 19.63 -7.74
N TYR A 76 -3.81 18.42 -8.11
CA TYR A 76 -2.89 17.39 -8.57
C TYR A 76 -2.12 17.73 -9.85
N ASP A 77 -2.76 18.42 -10.82
CA ASP A 77 -2.09 18.84 -12.05
C ASP A 77 -0.96 19.85 -11.78
N ARG A 78 -1.12 20.74 -10.78
CA ARG A 78 -0.06 21.68 -10.37
C ARG A 78 1.07 20.95 -9.64
N CYS A 79 0.75 20.00 -8.77
CA CYS A 79 1.75 19.12 -8.15
C CYS A 79 2.59 18.38 -9.21
N ALA A 80 1.94 17.79 -10.21
CA ALA A 80 2.61 17.11 -11.32
C ALA A 80 3.52 18.06 -12.12
N TYR A 81 3.08 19.30 -12.34
CA TYR A 81 3.85 20.32 -13.07
C TYR A 81 5.18 20.65 -12.38
N PHE A 82 5.19 20.83 -11.07
CA PHE A 82 6.40 21.19 -10.33
C PHE A 82 7.36 20.01 -10.10
N THR A 83 6.87 18.78 -10.17
CA THR A 83 7.66 17.56 -9.97
C THR A 83 8.12 16.89 -11.27
N LYS A 84 7.75 17.43 -12.44
CA LYS A 84 7.99 16.81 -13.77
C LYS A 84 9.46 16.50 -14.09
N ASN A 85 10.39 17.26 -13.52
CA ASN A 85 11.84 17.10 -13.74
C ASN A 85 12.54 16.51 -12.51
N CYS A 86 11.80 16.16 -11.47
CA CYS A 86 12.37 15.59 -10.26
C CYS A 86 12.80 14.14 -10.51
N THR A 87 13.94 13.79 -9.95
CA THR A 87 14.60 12.49 -10.13
C THR A 87 14.67 11.72 -8.82
N LYS A 88 14.59 12.40 -7.67
CA LYS A 88 14.71 11.78 -6.37
C LYS A 88 13.45 11.00 -6.00
N PRO A 89 13.56 9.92 -5.20
CA PRO A 89 12.47 8.96 -5.00
C PRO A 89 11.15 9.59 -4.53
N LYS A 90 11.21 10.50 -3.57
CA LYS A 90 10.02 11.12 -2.95
C LYS A 90 9.27 12.06 -3.91
N PRO A 91 9.90 13.08 -4.53
CA PRO A 91 9.20 13.94 -5.48
C PRO A 91 8.83 13.20 -6.78
N ARG A 92 9.62 12.20 -7.21
CA ARG A 92 9.27 11.34 -8.36
C ARG A 92 8.01 10.52 -8.10
N PHE A 93 7.89 9.92 -6.92
CA PHE A 93 6.65 9.25 -6.54
C PHE A 93 5.48 10.24 -6.54
N LEU A 94 5.67 11.41 -5.93
CA LEU A 94 4.63 12.44 -5.85
C LEU A 94 4.18 12.93 -7.24
N HIS A 95 5.10 13.01 -8.20
CA HIS A 95 4.79 13.26 -9.61
C HIS A 95 3.81 12.24 -10.17
N TYR A 96 4.17 10.96 -10.15
CA TYR A 96 3.32 9.93 -10.71
C TYR A 96 2.01 9.77 -9.96
N TYR A 97 2.04 9.88 -8.64
CA TYR A 97 0.85 9.75 -7.82
C TYR A 97 -0.14 10.89 -8.05
N SER A 98 0.34 12.13 -8.18
CA SER A 98 -0.50 13.27 -8.54
C SER A 98 -1.11 13.13 -9.95
N LYS A 99 -0.36 12.65 -10.95
CA LYS A 99 -0.93 12.34 -12.28
C LYS A 99 -2.03 11.30 -12.20
N TYR A 100 -1.80 10.21 -11.48
CA TYR A 100 -2.80 9.17 -11.24
C TYR A 100 -4.06 9.73 -10.55
N LEU A 101 -3.91 10.51 -9.48
CA LEU A 101 -5.05 11.10 -8.77
C LEU A 101 -5.80 12.14 -9.60
N SER A 102 -5.12 12.87 -10.49
CA SER A 102 -5.76 13.76 -11.46
C SER A 102 -6.64 12.98 -12.43
N ILE A 103 -6.13 11.87 -12.97
CA ILE A 103 -6.89 10.97 -13.85
C ILE A 103 -8.11 10.40 -13.11
N GLU A 104 -7.94 9.89 -11.89
CA GLU A 104 -9.06 9.36 -11.10
C GLU A 104 -10.08 10.43 -10.74
N LYS A 105 -9.64 11.66 -10.44
CA LYS A 105 -10.55 12.78 -10.16
C LYS A 105 -11.41 13.10 -11.40
N LYS A 106 -10.78 13.24 -12.57
CA LYS A 106 -11.48 13.51 -13.84
C LYS A 106 -12.49 12.40 -14.15
N ARG A 107 -12.08 11.14 -14.01
CA ARG A 107 -12.96 9.97 -14.19
C ARG A 107 -14.18 10.01 -13.27
N LEU A 108 -13.98 10.33 -11.98
CA LEU A 108 -15.09 10.43 -11.02
C LEU A 108 -16.04 11.59 -11.34
N ASP A 109 -15.49 12.75 -11.69
CA ASP A 109 -16.27 13.93 -12.06
C ASP A 109 -17.13 13.63 -13.31
N SER A 110 -16.56 12.99 -14.34
CA SER A 110 -17.28 12.54 -15.55
C SER A 110 -18.39 11.55 -15.24
N MET A 111 -18.18 10.59 -14.33
CA MET A 111 -19.21 9.61 -13.95
C MET A 111 -20.43 10.23 -13.26
N THR A 112 -20.25 11.36 -12.58
CA THR A 112 -21.37 12.08 -11.92
C THR A 112 -22.18 12.94 -12.89
N ASP A 113 -21.64 13.25 -14.07
CA ASP A 113 -22.34 14.01 -15.09
C ASP A 113 -23.11 13.05 -16.02
N THR A 114 -24.30 12.64 -15.60
CA THR A 114 -25.19 11.73 -16.36
C THR A 114 -25.58 12.24 -17.75
N ASN A 115 -25.32 13.52 -18.06
CA ASN A 115 -25.62 14.10 -19.37
C ASN A 115 -24.45 14.00 -20.35
N CYS A 116 -23.28 13.53 -19.92
CA CYS A 116 -22.10 13.41 -20.76
C CYS A 116 -21.77 11.91 -20.98
N PRO A 117 -21.69 11.43 -22.23
CA PRO A 117 -21.22 10.07 -22.49
C PRO A 117 -19.78 9.90 -21.96
N PRO A 118 -19.41 8.69 -21.51
CA PRO A 118 -18.07 8.44 -20.96
C PRO A 118 -17.01 8.82 -21.99
N ASP A 119 -16.06 9.67 -21.58
CA ASP A 119 -15.04 10.20 -22.47
C ASP A 119 -14.03 9.07 -22.81
N PRO A 120 -13.92 8.66 -24.09
CA PRO A 120 -12.99 7.61 -24.50
C PRO A 120 -11.51 7.97 -24.29
N THR A 121 -11.19 9.24 -24.01
CA THR A 121 -9.82 9.69 -23.70
C THR A 121 -9.36 9.32 -22.28
N GLU A 122 -10.26 9.02 -21.34
CA GLU A 122 -9.88 8.67 -19.96
C GLU A 122 -9.03 7.39 -19.88
N ASN A 123 -9.36 6.40 -20.71
CA ASN A 123 -8.54 5.18 -20.83
C ASN A 123 -7.17 5.47 -21.48
N ASN A 124 -7.08 6.48 -22.35
CA ASN A 124 -5.81 6.84 -22.98
C ASN A 124 -4.85 7.49 -21.99
N ASP A 125 -5.34 8.30 -21.05
CA ASP A 125 -4.47 8.95 -20.05
C ASP A 125 -3.87 7.93 -19.08
N LEU A 126 -4.67 6.97 -18.60
CA LEU A 126 -4.17 5.91 -17.72
C LEU A 126 -3.18 4.99 -18.45
N ALA A 127 -3.46 4.63 -19.70
CA ALA A 127 -2.54 3.86 -20.54
C ALA A 127 -1.24 4.63 -20.84
N GLY A 128 -1.32 5.94 -21.04
CA GLY A 128 -0.17 6.83 -21.20
C GLY A 128 0.70 6.86 -19.94
N LEU A 129 0.09 6.99 -18.76
CA LEU A 129 0.81 6.93 -17.48
C LEU A 129 1.43 5.55 -17.26
N CYS A 130 0.71 4.47 -17.58
CA CYS A 130 1.23 3.10 -17.52
C CYS A 130 2.47 2.92 -18.41
N SER A 131 2.47 3.51 -19.60
CA SER A 131 3.59 3.44 -20.54
C SER A 131 4.84 4.14 -20.00
N GLN A 132 4.67 5.30 -19.35
CA GLN A 132 5.78 6.02 -18.69
C GLN A 132 6.39 5.19 -17.55
N LEU A 133 5.56 4.67 -16.64
CA LEU A 133 6.03 3.82 -15.54
C LEU A 133 6.66 2.52 -16.05
N LYS A 134 6.15 1.95 -17.14
CA LYS A 134 6.74 0.77 -17.77
C LYS A 134 8.15 1.05 -18.29
N SER A 135 8.39 2.20 -18.94
CA SER A 135 9.74 2.61 -19.39
C SER A 135 10.69 2.74 -18.20
N ASP A 136 10.28 3.46 -17.17
CA ASP A 136 11.08 3.63 -15.96
C ASP A 136 11.35 2.31 -15.21
N HIS A 137 10.40 1.38 -15.27
CA HIS A 137 10.57 0.05 -14.68
C HIS A 137 11.68 -0.73 -15.39
N TYR A 138 11.73 -0.71 -16.73
CA TYR A 138 12.80 -1.35 -17.49
C TYR A 138 14.17 -0.73 -17.22
N GLU A 139 14.20 0.57 -16.92
CA GLU A 139 15.42 1.30 -16.59
C GLU A 139 15.80 1.21 -15.10
N ASN A 140 15.07 0.41 -14.29
CA ASN A 140 15.27 0.27 -12.83
C ASN A 140 15.23 1.61 -12.07
N LYS A 141 14.38 2.55 -12.51
CA LYS A 141 14.22 3.87 -11.90
C LYS A 141 13.12 3.96 -10.84
N LEU A 142 12.32 2.90 -10.67
CA LEU A 142 11.19 2.88 -9.74
C LEU A 142 11.61 2.35 -8.37
N ASP A 143 11.39 3.15 -7.32
CA ASP A 143 11.47 2.70 -5.92
C ASP A 143 10.23 1.86 -5.53
N GLY A 144 10.20 1.32 -4.30
CA GLY A 144 9.07 0.48 -3.86
C GLY A 144 7.72 1.20 -3.89
N PHE A 145 7.70 2.51 -3.62
CA PHE A 145 6.48 3.32 -3.72
C PHE A 145 6.01 3.47 -5.18
N CYS A 146 6.91 3.76 -6.12
CA CYS A 146 6.54 3.82 -7.53
C CYS A 146 6.15 2.45 -8.09
N LEU A 147 6.79 1.36 -7.63
CA LEU A 147 6.38 0.00 -7.98
C LEU A 147 4.96 -0.29 -7.48
N TYR A 148 4.62 0.10 -6.25
CA TYR A 148 3.25 0.02 -5.75
C TYR A 148 2.25 0.73 -6.67
N LEU A 149 2.53 1.99 -7.04
CA LEU A 149 1.64 2.74 -7.93
C LEU A 149 1.54 2.09 -9.33
N TYR A 150 2.64 1.58 -9.86
CA TYR A 150 2.63 0.84 -11.12
C TYR A 150 1.75 -0.42 -11.02
N GLY A 151 1.82 -1.15 -9.91
CA GLY A 151 0.94 -2.29 -9.63
C GLY A 151 -0.55 -1.90 -9.59
N ILE A 152 -0.90 -0.76 -8.97
CA ILE A 152 -2.27 -0.22 -8.96
C ILE A 152 -2.77 0.03 -10.38
N ILE A 153 -1.96 0.68 -11.21
CA ILE A 153 -2.33 1.01 -12.59
C ILE A 153 -2.48 -0.26 -13.43
N LEU A 154 -1.55 -1.21 -13.32
CA LEU A 154 -1.65 -2.51 -13.98
C LEU A 154 -2.92 -3.26 -13.57
N LYS A 155 -3.27 -3.26 -12.27
CA LYS A 155 -4.49 -3.86 -11.77
C LYS A 155 -5.74 -3.20 -12.37
N LYS A 156 -5.76 -1.87 -12.48
CA LYS A 156 -6.88 -1.12 -13.11
C LYS A 156 -7.00 -1.35 -14.61
N LEU A 157 -5.92 -1.76 -15.28
CA LEU A 157 -5.90 -2.15 -16.69
C LEU A 157 -6.13 -3.66 -16.88
N ASP A 158 -6.61 -4.37 -15.86
CA ASP A 158 -6.87 -5.82 -15.85
C ASP A 158 -5.64 -6.70 -16.16
N LEU A 159 -4.44 -6.16 -15.97
CA LEU A 159 -3.16 -6.88 -16.13
C LEU A 159 -2.73 -7.55 -14.82
N THR A 160 -3.63 -8.34 -14.23
CA THR A 160 -3.51 -8.88 -12.85
C THR A 160 -2.22 -9.66 -12.60
N ASN A 161 -1.80 -10.52 -13.53
CA ASN A 161 -0.56 -11.30 -13.36
C ASN A 161 0.70 -10.41 -13.30
N LEU A 162 0.72 -9.32 -14.09
CA LEU A 162 1.81 -8.35 -14.03
C LEU A 162 1.75 -7.53 -12.75
N ALA A 163 0.55 -7.12 -12.33
CA ALA A 163 0.33 -6.41 -11.08
C ALA A 163 0.86 -7.21 -9.88
N ILE A 164 0.54 -8.52 -9.81
CA ILE A 164 1.06 -9.43 -8.78
C ILE A 164 2.59 -9.39 -8.73
N ASN A 165 3.27 -9.59 -9.87
CA ASN A 165 4.73 -9.61 -9.93
C ASN A 165 5.33 -8.26 -9.49
N VAL A 166 4.71 -7.15 -9.87
CA VAL A 166 5.16 -5.80 -9.50
C VAL A 166 4.93 -5.52 -8.02
N PHE A 167 3.81 -5.95 -7.44
CA PHE A 167 3.58 -5.83 -5.99
C PHE A 167 4.56 -6.67 -5.18
N VAL A 168 4.91 -7.88 -5.63
CA VAL A 168 5.96 -8.69 -5.01
C VAL A 168 7.30 -7.94 -5.01
N LYS A 169 7.68 -7.30 -6.12
CA LYS A 169 8.87 -6.44 -6.15
C LYS A 169 8.75 -5.25 -5.19
N ALA A 170 7.58 -4.59 -5.15
CA ALA A 170 7.33 -3.44 -4.29
C ALA A 170 7.53 -3.78 -2.80
N VAL A 171 6.96 -4.90 -2.33
CA VAL A 171 7.06 -5.31 -0.92
C VAL A 171 8.47 -5.79 -0.56
N ASN A 172 9.24 -6.34 -1.51
CA ASN A 172 10.65 -6.66 -1.29
C ASN A 172 11.50 -5.39 -1.17
N CYS A 173 11.19 -4.34 -1.94
CA CYS A 173 11.89 -3.05 -1.85
C CYS A 173 11.50 -2.26 -0.59
N GLU A 174 10.22 -2.25 -0.23
CA GLU A 174 9.68 -1.46 0.89
C GLU A 174 8.72 -2.34 1.74
N PRO A 175 9.24 -3.23 2.60
CA PRO A 175 8.42 -4.18 3.38
C PRO A 175 7.39 -3.52 4.31
N ILE A 176 7.61 -2.27 4.71
CA ILE A 176 6.69 -1.51 5.58
C ILE A 176 5.47 -0.96 4.84
N LEU A 177 5.46 -0.98 3.50
CA LEU A 177 4.41 -0.39 2.67
C LEU A 177 3.13 -1.23 2.67
N TRP A 178 2.29 -1.08 3.71
CA TRP A 178 1.07 -1.87 3.89
C TRP A 178 0.15 -1.89 2.66
N CYS A 179 -0.03 -0.75 1.98
CA CYS A 179 -0.92 -0.69 0.83
C CYS A 179 -0.50 -1.62 -0.33
N ALA A 180 0.80 -1.93 -0.49
CA ALA A 180 1.26 -2.90 -1.48
C ALA A 180 0.88 -4.34 -1.08
N TRP A 181 1.08 -4.69 0.18
CA TRP A 181 0.65 -5.97 0.75
C TRP A 181 -0.86 -6.18 0.67
N TYR A 182 -1.62 -5.14 1.03
CA TYR A 182 -3.08 -5.14 1.01
C TYR A 182 -3.59 -5.41 -0.42
N GLU A 183 -3.10 -4.67 -1.41
CA GLU A 183 -3.53 -4.86 -2.79
C GLU A 183 -3.14 -6.22 -3.37
N LEU A 184 -1.94 -6.73 -3.01
CA LEU A 184 -1.50 -8.08 -3.37
C LEU A 184 -2.45 -9.14 -2.78
N GLY A 185 -2.84 -9.00 -1.52
CA GLY A 185 -3.74 -9.94 -0.84
C GLY A 185 -5.11 -10.07 -1.51
N LYS A 186 -5.60 -8.98 -2.12
CA LYS A 186 -6.91 -8.96 -2.80
C LYS A 186 -6.92 -9.60 -4.19
N ILE A 187 -5.75 -9.78 -4.82
CA ILE A 187 -5.67 -10.27 -6.21
C ILE A 187 -4.95 -11.61 -6.34
N ILE A 188 -4.33 -12.10 -5.26
CA ILE A 188 -3.64 -13.38 -5.27
C ILE A 188 -4.65 -14.53 -5.24
N PRO A 189 -4.61 -15.45 -6.21
CA PRO A 189 -5.72 -16.39 -6.42
C PRO A 189 -5.82 -17.45 -5.32
N ASP A 190 -4.70 -17.94 -4.82
CA ASP A 190 -4.67 -19.07 -3.90
C ASP A 190 -3.40 -19.13 -3.04
N LYS A 191 -3.41 -20.03 -2.05
CA LYS A 191 -2.30 -20.29 -1.12
C LYS A 191 -1.04 -20.85 -1.80
N ASN A 192 -1.18 -21.66 -2.84
CA ASN A 192 -0.03 -22.24 -3.54
C ASN A 192 0.77 -21.15 -4.24
N LYS A 193 0.07 -20.18 -4.85
CA LYS A 193 0.70 -19.04 -5.49
C LYS A 193 1.46 -18.17 -4.49
N ILE A 194 0.97 -18.01 -3.26
CA ILE A 194 1.70 -17.34 -2.17
C ILE A 194 2.99 -18.09 -1.83
N PHE A 195 2.93 -19.42 -1.70
CA PHE A 195 4.10 -20.25 -1.34
C PHE A 195 5.22 -20.19 -2.39
N LEU A 196 4.88 -19.98 -3.66
CA LEU A 196 5.82 -19.86 -4.76
C LEU A 196 6.47 -18.47 -4.89
N MET A 197 6.05 -17.48 -4.09
CA MET A 197 6.57 -16.12 -4.15
C MET A 197 7.74 -15.91 -3.19
N GLU A 198 8.76 -15.22 -3.69
CA GLU A 198 9.83 -14.68 -2.87
C GLU A 198 9.32 -13.43 -2.14
N LEU A 199 8.78 -13.62 -0.95
CA LEU A 199 8.32 -12.54 -0.07
C LEU A 199 9.40 -12.25 0.99
N PRO A 200 9.60 -10.97 1.37
CA PRO A 200 10.60 -10.60 2.36
C PRO A 200 10.31 -11.25 3.71
N ASP A 201 11.39 -11.58 4.43
CA ASP A 201 11.31 -12.00 5.83
C ASP A 201 11.10 -10.77 6.72
N HIS A 202 9.82 -10.39 6.89
CA HIS A 202 9.39 -9.20 7.61
C HIS A 202 8.06 -9.47 8.29
N TRP A 203 7.84 -8.89 9.48
CA TRP A 203 6.64 -9.13 10.29
C TRP A 203 5.32 -8.78 9.57
N MET A 204 5.36 -7.84 8.62
CA MET A 204 4.22 -7.49 7.75
C MET A 204 3.70 -8.67 6.93
N LYS A 205 4.54 -9.66 6.62
CA LYS A 205 4.16 -10.88 5.91
C LYS A 205 3.06 -11.64 6.67
N HIS A 206 3.07 -11.66 8.00
CA HIS A 206 2.03 -12.33 8.79
C HIS A 206 0.66 -11.63 8.64
N LEU A 207 0.64 -10.30 8.66
CA LEU A 207 -0.58 -9.52 8.45
C LEU A 207 -1.11 -9.68 7.02
N PHE A 208 -0.20 -9.75 6.04
CA PHE A 208 -0.53 -10.08 4.66
C PHE A 208 -1.17 -11.47 4.53
N LEU A 209 -0.57 -12.50 5.13
CA LEU A 209 -1.10 -13.87 5.07
C LEU A 209 -2.50 -13.95 5.66
N ALA A 210 -2.71 -13.37 6.84
CA ALA A 210 -4.02 -13.33 7.48
C ALA A 210 -5.06 -12.60 6.60
N HIS A 211 -4.69 -11.47 6.01
CA HIS A 211 -5.55 -10.71 5.11
C HIS A 211 -5.89 -11.50 3.83
N ALA A 212 -4.89 -12.05 3.15
CA ALA A 212 -5.10 -12.84 1.94
C ALA A 212 -5.95 -14.09 2.20
N TYR A 213 -5.79 -14.74 3.35
CA TYR A 213 -6.61 -15.89 3.73
C TYR A 213 -8.06 -15.50 3.99
N LEU A 214 -8.33 -14.34 4.60
CA LEU A 214 -9.70 -13.84 4.72
C LEU A 214 -10.34 -13.56 3.34
N GLU A 215 -9.61 -12.93 2.42
CA GLU A 215 -10.10 -12.66 1.06
C GLU A 215 -10.40 -13.96 0.28
N GLN A 216 -9.65 -15.03 0.57
CA GLN A 216 -9.86 -16.37 -0.01
C GLN A 216 -10.85 -17.25 0.78
N LEU A 217 -11.57 -16.68 1.76
CA LEU A 217 -12.52 -17.38 2.65
C LEU A 217 -11.91 -18.53 3.48
N ASN A 218 -10.59 -18.57 3.62
CA ASN A 218 -9.87 -19.46 4.52
C ASN A 218 -9.90 -18.89 5.95
N ASN A 219 -11.12 -18.77 6.50
CA ASN A 219 -11.38 -17.99 7.70
C ASN A 219 -10.68 -18.56 8.95
N ASP A 220 -10.60 -19.89 9.09
CA ASP A 220 -10.03 -20.51 10.29
C ASP A 220 -8.51 -20.28 10.38
N GLU A 221 -7.76 -20.43 9.28
CA GLU A 221 -6.32 -20.13 9.28
C GLU A 221 -6.04 -18.64 9.41
N ALA A 222 -6.88 -17.78 8.82
CA ALA A 222 -6.76 -16.34 9.01
C ALA A 222 -6.96 -15.94 10.48
N LEU A 223 -8.02 -16.45 11.11
CA LEU A 223 -8.29 -16.22 12.54
C LEU A 223 -7.16 -16.74 13.42
N GLN A 224 -6.60 -17.91 13.11
CA GLN A 224 -5.44 -18.44 13.83
C GLN A 224 -4.26 -17.47 13.80
N ILE A 225 -3.91 -16.92 12.63
CA ILE A 225 -2.82 -15.94 12.51
C ILE A 225 -3.16 -14.67 13.29
N TYR A 226 -4.38 -14.15 13.20
CA TYR A 226 -4.77 -12.95 13.95
C TYR A 226 -4.73 -13.14 15.47
N PHE A 227 -5.18 -14.29 15.97
CA PHE A 227 -5.10 -14.59 17.40
C PHE A 227 -3.66 -14.73 17.89
N GLU A 228 -2.78 -15.32 17.08
CA GLU A 228 -1.35 -15.38 17.40
C GLU A 228 -0.71 -13.97 17.38
N LEU A 229 -1.03 -13.13 16.41
CA LEU A 229 -0.56 -11.74 16.41
C LEU A 229 -1.04 -10.96 17.66
N CYS A 230 -2.28 -11.20 18.11
CA CYS A 230 -2.79 -10.64 19.36
C CYS A 230 -2.02 -11.15 20.59
N SER A 231 -1.69 -12.45 20.65
CA SER A 231 -0.93 -13.05 21.77
C SER A 231 0.50 -12.48 21.84
N GLN A 232 1.09 -12.13 20.70
CA GLN A 232 2.42 -11.53 20.57
C GLN A 232 2.48 -10.02 20.90
N GLY A 233 1.38 -9.41 21.37
CA GLY A 233 1.37 -8.03 21.87
C GLY A 233 0.55 -7.02 21.06
N LEU A 234 -0.17 -7.47 20.02
CA LEU A 234 -1.02 -6.59 19.18
C LEU A 234 -2.50 -6.60 19.58
N LYS A 235 -2.84 -7.07 20.78
CA LYS A 235 -4.21 -7.18 21.29
C LYS A 235 -5.02 -5.86 21.28
N ASP A 236 -4.35 -4.73 21.41
CA ASP A 236 -5.00 -3.40 21.47
C ASP A 236 -5.19 -2.79 20.07
N SER A 237 -4.84 -3.52 19.00
CA SER A 237 -5.01 -3.07 17.62
C SER A 237 -6.47 -3.16 17.17
N THR A 238 -7.07 -2.01 16.90
CA THR A 238 -8.44 -1.91 16.36
C THR A 238 -8.58 -2.57 14.99
N TYR A 239 -7.53 -2.54 14.18
CA TYR A 239 -7.49 -3.26 12.91
C TYR A 239 -7.62 -4.77 13.13
N LEU A 240 -6.83 -5.36 14.02
CA LEU A 240 -6.89 -6.82 14.28
C LEU A 240 -8.26 -7.21 14.84
N MET A 241 -8.81 -6.43 15.78
CA MET A 241 -10.16 -6.65 16.30
C MET A 241 -11.22 -6.65 15.21
N ALA A 242 -11.16 -5.70 14.27
CA ALA A 242 -12.09 -5.63 13.15
C ALA A 242 -11.93 -6.84 12.20
N GLN A 243 -10.70 -7.25 11.88
CA GLN A 243 -10.46 -8.42 11.02
C GLN A 243 -10.93 -9.73 11.66
N ILE A 244 -10.73 -9.91 12.98
CA ILE A 244 -11.25 -11.06 13.72
C ILE A 244 -12.78 -11.10 13.67
N ALA A 245 -13.44 -9.95 13.84
CA ALA A 245 -14.89 -9.85 13.74
C ALA A 245 -15.40 -10.25 12.34
N ILE A 246 -14.72 -9.79 11.28
CA ILE A 246 -15.03 -10.18 9.89
C ILE A 246 -14.83 -11.68 9.68
N GLY A 247 -13.71 -12.25 10.14
CA GLY A 247 -13.45 -13.69 10.02
C GLY A 247 -14.53 -14.55 10.70
N HIS A 248 -14.98 -14.14 11.89
CA HIS A 248 -16.08 -14.82 12.57
C HIS A 248 -17.43 -14.68 11.84
N HIS A 249 -17.71 -13.50 11.29
CA HIS A 249 -18.93 -13.26 10.50
C HIS A 249 -18.95 -14.13 9.24
N ASN A 250 -17.87 -14.14 8.46
CA ASN A 250 -17.75 -14.95 7.25
C ASN A 250 -17.91 -16.44 7.54
N ARG A 251 -17.33 -16.92 8.66
CA ARG A 251 -17.46 -18.30 9.09
C ARG A 251 -18.91 -18.68 9.42
N ARG A 252 -19.69 -17.78 10.03
CA ARG A 252 -21.12 -18.01 10.30
C ARG A 252 -21.95 -18.05 9.01
N GLY A 253 -21.72 -17.12 8.08
CA GLY A 253 -22.43 -17.08 6.80
C GLY A 253 -22.22 -18.34 5.94
N MET A 254 -21.03 -18.98 6.02
CA MET A 254 -20.79 -20.26 5.36
C MET A 254 -21.64 -21.42 5.91
N PHE A 255 -21.99 -21.41 7.19
CA PHE A 255 -22.84 -22.45 7.77
C PHE A 255 -24.32 -22.25 7.41
N GLU A 256 -24.77 -21.01 7.22
CA GLU A 256 -26.16 -20.69 6.86
C GLU A 256 -26.47 -20.98 5.38
N LEU A 257 -25.49 -20.89 4.48
CA LEU A 257 -25.65 -21.21 3.04
C LEU A 257 -25.62 -22.71 2.73
N ASN A 258 -25.22 -23.55 3.69
CA ASN A 258 -25.10 -25.00 3.54
C ASN A 258 -26.28 -25.77 4.19
N ILE A 259 -27.38 -25.08 4.49
CA ILE A 259 -28.64 -25.62 5.02
C ILE A 259 -29.75 -25.33 4.02
#